data_AF-A0A225EEL6-F1
#
_entry.id   AF-A0A225EEL6-F1
#
_cell.length_a   1.000
_cell.length_b   1.000
_cell.length_c   1.000
_cell.angle_alpha   90.00
_cell.angle_beta   90.00
_cell.angle_gamma   90.00
#
_symmetry.space_group_name_H-M   'P 1'
#
loop_
_entity.id
_entity.type
_entity.pdbx_description
1 polymer ?
#
loop_
_entity_poly.entity_id
_entity_poly.type
_entity_poly.pdbx_seq_one_letter_code
_entity_poly.pdbx_strand_id
1 'polypeptide(L)'
;MPHPPLDELVKEYRRHGLPFPPSDAELVILGRPTWDEDRVLTMSYFLAFREPPAKAGGVSKCWIGFRTWDGEDIEEWRIVPAKPVVATLLSNPAVDEFDSLVLAIHCNARGWDALAEALYVRLRKRPGDTASMFDRLHNCAVDYWYPRILERGTDRKEALRRLKELEAKKKPPPNDVRVGQLAKHNKLEQRERLRRLELTVAPRVAKPGTPEALIDQLTDLWRPYEAPAYRETLIESDKACEKLTALGIDAVPALIEHINDERLTRAYYTSTDDLGIHLVDVGQTVSVLLDTLSDFQIGISSREGDRADAKKVKKWLNEVRMTGEEKWLTEHALPSESYTRRDELGSFISDDEKLLKANRIIVRVIGAKYSWRLPELYRTVLTTYPETDSKCYVDEILASDLSRKRKLQLLEEGCSHEFFKHRLYALNGLAQMDPAAYRERVIPLLKPLLTGTETDDRIFLLIGWTDDPVYWDAFAAMVRKSSFSVRAFWLGKLAEEINQNPFRGSALHDSYHWYTNLSLANLSKASRYERLRFLAAFLDDESVDAEDESKTEIRDYLSARLWWRLPILADNGYPVYISPTQDGFFSRLAIRTIVHRVVAEKLASDRK
;
A
#
# COMPACT_ATOMS: atom_id res chain seq x y z
N MET A 1 33.01 21.32 20.99
CA MET A 1 33.80 21.67 19.79
C MET A 1 32.97 22.65 18.97
N PRO A 2 33.55 23.65 18.29
CA PRO A 2 32.77 24.50 17.39
C PRO A 2 32.14 23.63 16.29
N HIS A 3 30.86 23.86 15.99
CA HIS A 3 30.21 23.21 14.86
C HIS A 3 30.85 23.72 13.55
N PRO A 4 30.96 22.87 12.50
CA PRO A 4 31.56 23.26 11.22
C PRO A 4 30.78 24.40 10.54
N PRO A 5 31.38 25.17 9.64
CA PRO A 5 30.66 26.10 8.78
C PRO A 5 29.78 25.36 7.75
N LEU A 6 28.75 26.04 7.22
CA LEU A 6 27.80 25.44 6.27
C LEU A 6 28.46 25.01 4.95
N ASP A 7 29.47 25.74 4.46
CA ASP A 7 30.16 25.40 3.22
C ASP A 7 30.95 24.07 3.32
N GLU A 8 31.50 23.76 4.49
CA GLU A 8 32.10 22.45 4.78
C GLU A 8 31.05 21.34 4.81
N LEU A 9 29.87 21.60 5.39
CA LEU A 9 28.76 20.65 5.38
C LEU A 9 28.24 20.40 3.96
N VAL A 10 28.15 21.41 3.10
CA VAL A 10 27.81 21.25 1.68
C VAL A 10 28.83 20.35 0.96
N LYS A 11 30.13 20.52 1.24
CA LYS A 11 31.20 19.67 0.66
C LYS A 11 31.06 18.21 1.11
N GLU A 12 30.86 17.95 2.40
CA GLU A 12 30.71 16.58 2.90
C GLU A 12 29.37 15.96 2.45
N TYR A 13 28.29 16.74 2.33
CA TYR A 13 27.00 16.29 1.78
C TYR A 13 27.16 15.75 0.34
N ARG A 14 27.86 16.51 -0.52
CA ARG A 14 28.21 16.07 -1.88
C ARG A 14 29.09 14.82 -1.87
N ARG A 15 30.08 14.77 -0.96
CA ARG A 15 30.98 13.60 -0.83
C ARG A 15 30.23 12.33 -0.46
N HIS A 16 29.20 12.43 0.39
CA HIS A 16 28.31 11.31 0.72
C HIS A 16 27.41 10.87 -0.45
N GLY A 17 27.42 11.59 -1.57
CA GLY A 17 26.60 11.27 -2.74
C GLY A 17 25.11 11.54 -2.51
N LEU A 18 24.77 12.45 -1.60
CA LEU A 18 23.39 12.80 -1.33
C LEU A 18 22.85 13.73 -2.42
N PRO A 19 21.58 13.57 -2.85
CA PRO A 19 21.02 14.31 -3.96
C PRO A 19 20.70 15.75 -3.56
N PHE A 20 20.88 16.68 -4.49
CA PHE A 20 20.30 18.02 -4.38
C PHE A 20 18.99 18.05 -5.18
N PRO A 21 17.98 18.81 -4.71
CA PRO A 21 16.85 19.17 -5.55
C PRO A 21 17.36 19.83 -6.84
N PRO A 22 16.69 19.65 -7.99
CA PRO A 22 17.02 20.33 -9.23
C PRO A 22 17.20 21.84 -9.02
N SER A 23 18.10 22.48 -9.78
CA SER A 23 18.44 23.89 -9.56
C SER A 23 17.26 24.85 -9.76
N ASP A 24 16.29 24.45 -10.56
CA ASP A 24 15.05 25.16 -10.86
C ASP A 24 13.89 24.81 -9.90
N ALA A 25 14.07 23.86 -8.97
CA ALA A 25 13.00 23.51 -8.03
C ALA A 25 12.66 24.71 -7.13
N GLU A 26 11.38 25.00 -6.95
CA GLU A 26 10.88 26.16 -6.21
C GLU A 26 10.83 25.90 -4.71
N LEU A 27 11.17 26.87 -3.86
CA LEU A 27 10.93 26.73 -2.42
C LEU A 27 9.43 26.88 -2.13
N VAL A 28 8.86 25.94 -1.40
CA VAL A 28 7.43 25.91 -1.09
C VAL A 28 7.18 25.59 0.38
N ILE A 29 6.02 26.01 0.88
CA ILE A 29 5.42 25.52 2.11
C ILE A 29 4.45 24.40 1.72
N LEU A 30 4.67 23.22 2.29
CA LEU A 30 3.86 22.03 2.08
C LEU A 30 3.00 21.77 3.32
N GLY A 31 1.67 21.75 3.17
CA GLY A 31 0.76 21.28 4.21
C GLY A 31 0.59 19.76 4.21
N ARG A 32 0.79 19.10 5.35
CA ARG A 32 0.51 17.68 5.57
C ARG A 32 -0.54 17.50 6.66
N PRO A 33 -1.72 16.93 6.35
CA PRO A 33 -2.65 16.54 7.39
C PRO A 33 -2.06 15.37 8.20
N THR A 34 -2.22 15.46 9.50
CA THR A 34 -2.10 14.31 10.41
C THR A 34 -3.51 13.76 10.60
N TRP A 35 -3.65 12.44 10.44
CA TRP A 35 -4.94 11.76 10.52
C TRP A 35 -5.01 10.95 11.81
N ASP A 36 -6.21 10.84 12.37
CA ASP A 36 -6.55 9.89 13.43
C ASP A 36 -7.88 9.23 13.07
N GLU A 37 -7.81 7.91 12.90
CA GLU A 37 -8.82 7.01 12.30
C GLU A 37 -9.30 7.47 10.91
N ASP A 38 -9.97 8.62 10.87
CA ASP A 38 -10.68 9.18 9.73
C ASP A 38 -10.80 10.72 9.74
N ARG A 39 -10.24 11.39 10.74
CA ARG A 39 -10.33 12.85 10.93
C ARG A 39 -8.96 13.48 10.80
N VAL A 40 -8.89 14.65 10.14
CA VAL A 40 -7.66 15.46 10.14
C VAL A 40 -7.50 16.09 11.52
N LEU A 41 -6.57 15.58 12.32
CA LEU A 41 -6.26 16.13 13.65
C LEU A 41 -5.65 17.52 13.55
N THR A 42 -4.55 17.61 12.79
CA THR A 42 -3.77 18.86 12.63
C THR A 42 -3.14 18.94 11.25
N MET A 43 -2.92 20.15 10.74
CA MET A 43 -2.12 20.38 9.54
C MET A 43 -0.70 20.77 9.97
N SER A 44 0.27 19.93 9.64
CA SER A 44 1.69 20.23 9.81
C SER A 44 2.23 20.88 8.54
N TYR A 45 2.88 22.04 8.64
CA TYR A 45 3.48 22.71 7.49
C TYR A 45 4.97 22.46 7.44
N PHE A 46 5.53 22.14 6.28
CA PHE A 46 6.95 21.86 6.07
C PHE A 46 7.52 22.80 5.01
N LEU A 47 8.80 23.12 5.08
CA LEU A 47 9.51 23.71 3.95
C LEU A 47 10.06 22.60 3.05
N ALA A 48 9.80 22.70 1.76
CA ALA A 48 10.20 21.73 0.76
C ALA A 48 10.67 22.41 -0.52
N PHE A 49 11.31 21.66 -1.42
CA PHE A 49 11.56 22.12 -2.79
C PHE A 49 10.62 21.40 -3.75
N ARG A 50 9.81 22.15 -4.52
CA ARG A 50 8.96 21.60 -5.57
C ARG A 50 9.73 21.54 -6.89
N GLU A 51 9.98 20.33 -7.37
CA GLU A 51 10.39 20.07 -8.74
C GLU A 51 9.14 20.06 -9.63
N PRO A 52 9.07 20.94 -10.65
CA PRO A 52 7.93 20.97 -11.57
C PRO A 52 7.83 19.64 -12.33
N PRO A 53 6.64 19.26 -12.82
CA PRO A 53 6.47 18.01 -13.53
C PRO A 53 7.29 18.00 -14.84
N ALA A 54 7.95 16.88 -15.12
CA ALA A 54 8.79 16.74 -16.32
C ALA A 54 8.02 16.86 -17.65
N LYS A 55 6.69 16.73 -17.61
CA LYS A 55 5.79 16.86 -18.76
C LYS A 55 4.55 17.65 -18.33
N ALA A 56 3.95 18.40 -19.26
CA ALA A 56 2.68 19.07 -19.01
C ALA A 56 1.61 18.06 -18.56
N GLY A 57 0.94 18.33 -17.44
CA GLY A 57 -0.03 17.42 -16.82
C GLY A 57 0.58 16.26 -16.02
N GLY A 58 1.91 16.20 -15.88
CA GLY A 58 2.58 15.30 -14.95
C GLY A 58 2.45 15.77 -13.49
N VAL A 59 2.88 14.94 -12.57
CA VAL A 59 2.82 15.21 -11.12
C VAL A 59 4.10 15.89 -10.65
N SER A 60 3.96 16.99 -9.90
CA SER A 60 5.09 17.67 -9.23
C SER A 60 5.73 16.76 -8.17
N LYS A 61 7.04 16.89 -7.93
CA LYS A 61 7.73 16.20 -6.82
C LYS A 61 8.12 17.21 -5.76
N CYS A 62 7.95 16.88 -4.49
CA CYS A 62 8.42 17.71 -3.39
C CYS A 62 9.58 17.03 -2.67
N TRP A 63 10.65 17.78 -2.46
CA TRP A 63 11.84 17.34 -1.75
C TRP A 63 11.78 17.83 -0.30
N ILE A 64 11.75 16.89 0.64
CA ILE A 64 11.83 17.15 2.08
C ILE A 64 13.09 16.47 2.61
N GLY A 65 14.08 17.28 2.99
CA GLY A 65 15.43 16.78 3.19
C GLY A 65 15.97 16.16 1.89
N PHE A 66 16.41 14.89 1.95
CA PHE A 66 16.87 14.13 0.78
C PHE A 66 15.80 13.19 0.20
N ARG A 67 14.60 13.16 0.79
CA ARG A 67 13.49 12.31 0.36
C ARG A 67 12.66 13.06 -0.67
N THR A 68 12.28 12.36 -1.73
CA THR A 68 11.28 12.85 -2.68
C THR A 68 9.95 12.26 -2.32
N TRP A 69 8.94 13.11 -2.24
CA TRP A 69 7.54 12.70 -2.21
C TRP A 69 7.00 13.03 -3.59
N ASP A 70 6.47 12.02 -4.27
CA ASP A 70 5.70 12.27 -5.47
C ASP A 70 4.33 12.84 -5.08
N GLY A 71 3.70 13.56 -6.00
CA GLY A 71 2.40 14.19 -5.73
C GLY A 71 1.23 13.20 -5.63
N GLU A 72 1.48 11.89 -5.57
CA GLU A 72 0.46 10.93 -5.11
C GLU A 72 0.18 11.11 -3.61
N ASP A 73 1.24 11.40 -2.86
CA ASP A 73 1.20 11.70 -1.42
C ASP A 73 0.91 13.18 -1.14
N ILE A 74 1.13 14.05 -2.13
CA ILE A 74 1.01 15.49 -2.01
C ILE A 74 0.07 16.04 -3.08
N GLU A 75 -1.11 16.44 -2.64
CA GLU A 75 -2.05 17.15 -3.48
C GLU A 75 -1.51 18.56 -3.81
N GLU A 76 -1.48 18.94 -5.09
CA GLU A 76 -0.83 20.20 -5.54
C GLU A 76 -1.37 21.45 -4.84
N TRP A 77 -2.65 21.45 -4.49
CA TRP A 77 -3.27 22.56 -3.77
C TRP A 77 -2.68 22.75 -2.37
N ARG A 78 -1.97 21.77 -1.80
CA ARG A 78 -1.28 21.87 -0.49
C ARG A 78 0.09 22.56 -0.58
N ILE A 79 0.50 22.97 -1.77
CA ILE A 79 1.81 23.54 -2.03
C ILE A 79 1.67 25.05 -2.24
N VAL A 80 2.29 25.83 -1.36
CA VAL A 80 2.29 27.30 -1.44
C VAL A 80 3.70 27.79 -1.78
N PRO A 81 3.92 28.53 -2.88
CA PRO A 81 5.17 29.20 -3.16
C PRO A 81 5.72 29.98 -1.96
N ALA A 82 7.00 29.80 -1.65
CA ALA A 82 7.65 30.43 -0.52
C ALA A 82 8.86 31.25 -0.99
N LYS A 83 9.06 32.41 -0.36
CA LYS A 83 10.25 33.23 -0.62
C LYS A 83 11.43 32.70 0.20
N PRO A 84 12.66 32.69 -0.33
CA PRO A 84 13.84 32.22 0.38
C PRO A 84 14.38 33.29 1.35
N VAL A 85 13.56 33.71 2.32
CA VAL A 85 13.90 34.75 3.30
C VAL A 85 13.65 34.24 4.72
N VAL A 86 14.33 34.82 5.71
CA VAL A 86 14.21 34.41 7.13
C VAL A 86 12.76 34.50 7.64
N ALA A 87 11.96 35.46 7.14
CA ALA A 87 10.56 35.62 7.52
C ALA A 87 9.70 34.38 7.22
N THR A 88 10.11 33.54 6.25
CA THR A 88 9.45 32.27 5.92
C THR A 88 9.54 31.24 7.05
N LEU A 89 10.47 31.40 8.00
CA LEU A 89 10.55 30.57 9.20
C LEU A 89 9.56 31.01 10.29
N LEU A 90 9.08 32.26 10.24
CA LEU A 90 8.18 32.83 11.25
C LEU A 90 6.75 32.32 11.12
N SER A 91 6.36 31.76 9.97
CA SER A 91 5.08 31.07 9.80
C SER A 91 5.02 29.70 10.49
N ASN A 92 6.04 29.38 11.29
CA ASN A 92 6.18 28.17 12.09
C ASN A 92 5.86 26.86 11.34
N PRO A 93 6.44 26.61 10.14
CA PRO A 93 6.42 25.27 9.61
C PRO A 93 7.16 24.35 10.59
N ALA A 94 6.52 23.23 10.95
CA ALA A 94 7.22 22.13 11.57
C ALA A 94 8.32 21.68 10.60
N VAL A 95 9.57 21.86 10.98
CA VAL A 95 10.69 21.27 10.27
C VAL A 95 11.29 20.27 11.23
N ASP A 96 11.20 18.98 10.90
CA ASP A 96 11.91 17.96 11.66
C ASP A 96 13.41 18.31 11.67
N GLU A 97 14.12 17.87 12.71
CA GLU A 97 15.52 18.22 12.92
C GLU A 97 16.43 17.69 11.82
N PHE A 98 16.13 16.49 11.34
CA PHE A 98 16.86 15.88 10.23
C PHE A 98 16.66 16.68 8.94
N ASP A 99 15.42 17.06 8.65
CA ASP A 99 15.08 17.81 7.44
C ASP A 99 15.64 19.24 7.49
N SER A 100 15.75 19.85 8.68
CA SER A 100 16.28 21.20 8.88
C SER A 100 17.75 21.32 8.47
N LEU A 101 18.59 20.33 8.81
CA LEU A 101 20.03 20.37 8.48
C LEU A 101 20.22 20.28 6.97
N VAL A 102 19.53 19.34 6.34
CA VAL A 102 19.58 19.13 4.90
C VAL A 102 19.04 20.35 4.16
N LEU A 103 17.93 20.94 4.64
CA LEU A 103 17.37 22.17 4.08
C LEU A 103 18.34 23.35 4.20
N ALA A 104 19.05 23.51 5.33
CA ALA A 104 20.07 24.54 5.49
C ALA A 104 21.21 24.37 4.47
N ILE A 105 21.67 23.12 4.27
CA ILE A 105 22.69 22.77 3.27
C ILE A 105 22.21 23.10 1.85
N HIS A 106 20.98 22.75 1.50
CA HIS A 106 20.39 23.04 0.18
C HIS A 106 20.22 24.56 -0.05
N CYS A 107 19.77 25.30 0.97
CA CYS A 107 19.64 26.76 0.90
C CYS A 107 21.01 27.43 0.68
N ASN A 108 22.05 27.01 1.43
CA ASN A 108 23.39 27.55 1.25
C ASN A 108 23.97 27.22 -0.13
N ALA A 109 23.76 25.99 -0.63
CA ALA A 109 24.19 25.61 -1.98
C ALA A 109 23.53 26.42 -3.11
N ARG A 110 22.38 27.07 -2.83
CA ARG A 110 21.64 27.96 -3.74
C ARG A 110 21.94 29.44 -3.53
N GLY A 111 22.83 29.80 -2.60
CA GLY A 111 23.14 31.19 -2.25
C GLY A 111 22.08 31.89 -1.40
N TRP A 112 21.19 31.14 -0.74
CA TRP A 112 20.19 31.69 0.18
C TRP A 112 20.74 31.74 1.61
N ASP A 113 21.88 32.41 1.76
CA ASP A 113 22.72 32.31 2.95
C ASP A 113 22.02 32.75 4.24
N ALA A 114 21.21 33.81 4.18
CA ALA A 114 20.47 34.30 5.35
C ALA A 114 19.45 33.27 5.87
N LEU A 115 18.73 32.60 4.96
CA LEU A 115 17.78 31.54 5.31
C LEU A 115 18.52 30.29 5.83
N ALA A 116 19.62 29.92 5.16
CA ALA A 116 20.45 28.78 5.56
C ALA A 116 21.05 28.95 6.97
N GLU A 117 21.61 30.12 7.27
CA GLU A 117 22.19 30.42 8.59
C GLU A 117 21.10 30.44 9.66
N ALA A 118 19.91 30.98 9.37
CA ALA A 118 18.80 30.98 10.33
C ALA A 118 18.33 29.56 10.68
N LEU A 119 18.21 28.66 9.69
CA LEU A 119 17.92 27.24 9.90
C LEU A 119 19.04 26.56 10.72
N TYR A 120 20.29 26.86 10.39
CA TYR A 120 21.45 26.26 11.04
C TYR A 120 21.62 26.70 12.51
N VAL A 121 21.40 27.98 12.81
CA VAL A 121 21.39 28.52 14.18
C VAL A 121 20.26 27.91 14.99
N ARG A 122 19.07 27.71 14.40
CA ARG A 122 17.94 27.04 15.08
C ARG A 122 18.32 25.64 15.54
N LEU A 123 19.03 24.87 14.72
CA LEU A 123 19.50 23.52 15.07
C LEU A 123 20.53 23.53 16.20
N ARG A 124 21.45 24.50 16.22
CA ARG A 124 22.49 24.62 17.26
C ARG A 124 21.96 24.99 18.63
N LYS A 125 20.78 25.62 18.73
CA LYS A 125 20.22 26.13 19.99
C LYS A 125 19.51 25.06 20.84
N ARG A 126 19.49 23.80 20.42
CA ARG A 126 18.80 22.74 21.17
C ARG A 126 19.55 22.38 22.45
N PRO A 127 18.94 22.51 23.64
CA PRO A 127 19.59 22.13 24.89
C PRO A 127 19.89 20.63 24.93
N GLY A 128 21.12 20.26 25.32
CA GLY A 128 21.50 18.87 25.59
C GLY A 128 21.98 18.06 24.38
N ASP A 129 21.94 18.61 23.16
CA ASP A 129 22.52 17.94 22.00
C ASP A 129 24.03 18.17 21.93
N THR A 130 24.80 17.08 21.97
CA THR A 130 26.26 17.08 21.90
C THR A 130 26.80 16.58 20.55
N ALA A 131 25.92 16.11 19.65
CA ALA A 131 26.34 15.58 18.36
C ALA A 131 26.92 16.69 17.47
N SER A 132 28.03 16.40 16.78
CA SER A 132 28.53 17.36 15.79
C SER A 132 27.60 17.36 14.57
N MET A 133 27.63 18.45 13.79
CA MET A 133 26.82 18.53 12.57
C MET A 133 27.32 17.55 11.49
N PHE A 134 28.59 17.14 11.55
CA PHE A 134 29.09 16.05 10.71
C PHE A 134 28.50 14.70 11.11
N ASP A 135 28.29 14.43 12.41
CA ASP A 135 27.65 13.20 12.87
C ASP A 135 26.17 13.16 12.47
N ARG A 136 25.47 14.29 12.58
CA ARG A 136 24.08 14.43 12.11
C ARG A 136 23.99 14.21 10.59
N LEU A 137 24.89 14.83 9.82
CA LEU A 137 24.96 14.65 8.37
C LEU A 137 25.32 13.20 7.98
N HIS A 138 26.21 12.56 8.73
CA HIS A 138 26.55 11.15 8.55
C HIS A 138 25.32 10.25 8.74
N ASN A 139 24.53 10.48 9.80
CA ASN A 139 23.29 9.75 10.02
C ASN A 139 22.28 10.01 8.90
N CYS A 140 22.12 11.26 8.44
CA CYS A 140 21.32 11.57 7.25
C CYS A 140 21.76 10.76 6.03
N ALA A 141 23.07 10.58 5.85
CA ALA A 141 23.58 9.78 4.74
C ALA A 141 23.27 8.29 4.88
N VAL A 142 23.34 7.74 6.09
CA VAL A 142 22.90 6.36 6.37
C VAL A 142 21.40 6.22 6.12
N ASP A 143 20.59 7.14 6.63
CA ASP A 143 19.14 7.16 6.46
C ASP A 143 18.70 7.35 5.01
N TYR A 144 19.54 7.97 4.17
CA TYR A 144 19.33 8.04 2.73
C TYR A 144 19.69 6.71 2.03
N TRP A 145 20.91 6.20 2.26
CA TRP A 145 21.40 5.04 1.51
C TRP A 145 20.77 3.72 1.93
N TYR A 146 20.31 3.61 3.18
CA TYR A 146 19.77 2.37 3.70
C TYR A 146 18.41 2.00 3.08
N PRO A 147 17.37 2.87 3.07
CA PRO A 147 16.10 2.57 2.41
C PRO A 147 16.25 2.30 0.90
N ARG A 148 17.28 2.86 0.25
CA ARG A 148 17.53 2.63 -1.17
C ARG A 148 17.87 1.18 -1.51
N ILE A 149 18.28 0.36 -0.56
CA ILE A 149 18.44 -1.09 -0.82
C ILE A 149 17.09 -1.77 -1.08
N LEU A 150 15.99 -1.16 -0.65
CA LEU A 150 14.61 -1.63 -0.78
C LEU A 150 13.88 -0.97 -1.96
N GLU A 151 14.24 0.25 -2.34
CA GLU A 151 13.60 0.96 -3.46
C GLU A 151 13.76 0.25 -4.81
N ARG A 152 12.68 0.10 -5.60
CA ARG A 152 12.77 -0.48 -6.95
C ARG A 152 13.69 0.35 -7.86
N GLY A 153 14.43 -0.35 -8.73
CA GLY A 153 15.28 0.28 -9.75
C GLY A 153 16.58 0.91 -9.23
N THR A 154 16.84 0.91 -7.93
CA THR A 154 18.09 1.43 -7.37
C THR A 154 19.27 0.48 -7.60
N ASP A 155 20.45 1.07 -7.80
CA ASP A 155 21.70 0.33 -7.83
C ASP A 155 22.17 -0.04 -6.42
N ARG A 156 21.93 -1.29 -6.03
CA ARG A 156 22.35 -1.83 -4.73
C ARG A 156 23.88 -1.90 -4.58
N LYS A 157 24.66 -1.96 -5.67
CA LYS A 157 26.12 -1.93 -5.60
C LYS A 157 26.62 -0.56 -5.15
N GLU A 158 26.00 0.50 -5.68
CA GLU A 158 26.30 1.87 -5.25
C GLU A 158 25.91 2.08 -3.79
N ALA A 159 24.71 1.64 -3.37
CA ALA A 159 24.28 1.73 -1.98
C ALA A 159 25.26 1.00 -1.03
N LEU A 160 25.67 -0.24 -1.38
CA LEU A 160 26.65 -1.00 -0.62
C LEU A 160 27.99 -0.25 -0.49
N ARG A 161 28.52 0.27 -1.60
CA ARG A 161 29.77 1.03 -1.62
C ARG A 161 29.69 2.23 -0.68
N ARG A 162 28.60 3.00 -0.76
CA ARG A 162 28.38 4.19 0.06
C ARG A 162 28.24 3.88 1.54
N LEU A 163 27.47 2.85 1.89
CA LEU A 163 27.30 2.44 3.28
C LEU A 163 28.61 1.92 3.88
N LYS A 164 29.45 1.20 3.13
CA LYS A 164 30.79 0.81 3.57
C LYS A 164 31.71 2.00 3.81
N GLU A 165 31.69 2.99 2.91
CA GLU A 165 32.46 4.23 3.08
C GLU A 165 32.02 5.01 4.32
N LEU A 166 30.72 5.02 4.61
CA LEU A 166 30.17 5.59 5.82
C LEU A 166 30.64 4.81 7.06
N GLU A 167 30.50 3.48 7.08
CA GLU A 167 30.93 2.66 8.24
C GLU A 167 32.43 2.85 8.53
N ALA A 168 33.28 2.90 7.51
CA ALA A 168 34.72 3.09 7.66
C ALA A 168 35.10 4.44 8.27
N LYS A 169 34.28 5.49 8.08
CA LYS A 169 34.52 6.83 8.64
C LYS A 169 33.97 7.02 10.06
N LYS A 170 33.08 6.14 10.52
CA LYS A 170 32.36 6.34 11.78
C LYS A 170 33.32 6.20 12.97
N LYS A 171 33.61 7.33 13.62
CA LYS A 171 34.23 7.32 14.95
C LYS A 171 33.17 6.87 15.96
N PRO A 172 33.48 5.94 16.88
CA PRO A 172 32.53 5.53 17.89
C PRO A 172 32.15 6.73 18.79
N PRO A 173 30.87 6.84 19.16
CA PRO A 173 30.38 7.62 20.27
C PRO A 173 31.37 7.94 21.39
N PRO A 174 31.92 9.14 21.61
CA PRO A 174 32.57 9.38 22.88
C PRO A 174 31.49 9.41 23.98
N ASN A 175 31.36 8.30 24.72
CA ASN A 175 30.64 8.18 26.00
C ASN A 175 29.11 8.35 26.01
N ASP A 176 28.36 7.71 25.10
CA ASP A 176 26.92 7.53 25.34
C ASP A 176 26.64 6.25 26.15
N VAL A 177 26.82 6.34 27.47
CA VAL A 177 26.67 5.21 28.41
C VAL A 177 25.21 4.74 28.48
N ARG A 178 24.24 5.56 28.10
CA ARG A 178 22.80 5.22 28.16
C ARG A 178 22.31 4.42 26.95
N VAL A 179 23.10 4.33 25.89
CA VAL A 179 22.76 3.62 24.63
C VAL A 179 23.62 2.36 24.44
N GLY A 180 24.41 1.95 25.45
CA GLY A 180 25.46 0.95 25.29
C GLY A 180 25.03 -0.42 24.75
N GLN A 181 23.82 -0.90 25.06
CA GLN A 181 23.29 -2.16 24.55
C GLN A 181 22.65 -1.99 23.16
N LEU A 182 21.80 -0.96 22.99
CA LEU A 182 21.14 -0.67 21.70
C LEU A 182 22.14 -0.30 20.60
N ALA A 183 23.17 0.50 20.91
CA ALA A 183 24.22 0.87 19.96
C ALA A 183 25.09 -0.32 19.54
N LYS A 184 25.36 -1.27 20.45
CA LYS A 184 26.10 -2.51 20.13
C LYS A 184 25.27 -3.41 19.22
N HIS A 185 23.99 -3.57 19.54
CA HIS A 185 23.05 -4.32 18.71
C HIS A 185 22.98 -3.73 17.30
N ASN A 186 22.74 -2.42 17.19
CA ASN A 186 22.69 -1.70 15.93
C ASN A 186 23.98 -1.84 15.11
N LYS A 187 25.16 -1.88 15.74
CA LYS A 187 26.43 -2.05 15.02
C LYS A 187 26.60 -3.47 14.45
N LEU A 188 26.29 -4.50 15.23
CA LEU A 188 26.35 -5.89 14.75
C LEU A 188 25.34 -6.09 13.63
N GLU A 189 24.14 -5.57 13.82
CA GLU A 189 23.07 -5.61 12.83
C GLU A 189 23.47 -4.88 11.53
N GLN A 190 24.04 -3.68 11.62
CA GLN A 190 24.54 -2.94 10.46
C GLN A 190 25.59 -3.72 9.66
N ARG A 191 26.54 -4.36 10.34
CA ARG A 191 27.55 -5.19 9.70
C ARG A 191 26.95 -6.41 9.01
N GLU A 192 26.00 -7.04 9.69
CA GLU A 192 25.30 -8.19 9.14
C GLU A 192 24.45 -7.82 7.92
N ARG A 193 23.77 -6.67 7.96
CA ARG A 193 23.05 -6.10 6.83
C ARG A 193 23.98 -5.82 5.64
N LEU A 194 25.17 -5.27 5.86
CA LEU A 194 26.16 -5.06 4.80
C LEU A 194 26.70 -6.37 4.21
N ARG A 195 26.97 -7.37 5.05
CA ARG A 195 27.38 -8.70 4.61
C ARG A 195 26.30 -9.36 3.73
N ARG A 196 25.03 -9.31 4.15
CA ARG A 196 23.90 -9.83 3.35
C ARG A 196 23.75 -9.06 2.04
N LEU A 197 23.91 -7.74 2.05
CA LEU A 197 23.87 -6.91 0.84
C LEU A 197 25.03 -7.25 -0.13
N GLU A 198 26.22 -7.59 0.37
CA GLU A 198 27.32 -8.10 -0.48
C GLU A 198 26.93 -9.38 -1.22
N LEU A 199 26.31 -10.33 -0.53
CA LEU A 199 25.80 -11.56 -1.14
C LEU A 199 24.75 -11.24 -2.22
N THR A 200 23.87 -10.29 -1.94
CA THR A 200 22.80 -9.88 -2.86
C THR A 200 23.32 -9.29 -4.16
N VAL A 201 24.39 -8.48 -4.12
CA VAL A 201 24.91 -7.80 -5.32
C VAL A 201 25.92 -8.62 -6.11
N ALA A 202 26.28 -9.81 -5.62
CA ALA A 202 27.12 -10.75 -6.33
C ALA A 202 26.48 -11.15 -7.68
N PRO A 203 27.27 -11.43 -8.73
CA PRO A 203 26.74 -11.87 -10.02
C PRO A 203 25.88 -13.13 -9.88
N ARG A 204 24.73 -13.13 -10.57
CA ARG A 204 23.84 -14.30 -10.68
C ARG A 204 24.47 -15.32 -11.63
N VAL A 205 24.45 -16.60 -11.24
CA VAL A 205 25.08 -17.70 -12.00
C VAL A 205 24.07 -18.72 -12.53
N ALA A 206 22.81 -18.65 -12.10
CA ALA A 206 21.79 -19.58 -12.53
C ALA A 206 21.47 -19.43 -14.02
N LYS A 207 21.19 -20.55 -14.68
CA LYS A 207 20.85 -20.58 -16.11
C LYS A 207 19.43 -20.00 -16.31
N PRO A 208 19.22 -19.08 -17.27
CA PRO A 208 17.88 -18.55 -17.55
C PRO A 208 16.84 -19.64 -17.80
N GLY A 209 15.65 -19.46 -17.23
CA GLY A 209 14.52 -20.39 -17.38
C GLY A 209 14.51 -21.57 -16.41
N THR A 210 15.49 -21.70 -15.51
CA THR A 210 15.46 -22.70 -14.44
C THR A 210 14.81 -22.15 -13.16
N PRO A 211 14.34 -23.02 -12.23
CA PRO A 211 13.85 -22.58 -10.93
C PRO A 211 14.87 -21.73 -10.16
N GLU A 212 16.16 -22.05 -10.24
CA GLU A 212 17.24 -21.28 -9.59
C GLU A 212 17.33 -19.85 -10.15
N ALA A 213 17.11 -19.66 -11.46
CA ALA A 213 17.09 -18.32 -12.04
C ALA A 213 15.85 -17.50 -11.64
N LEU A 214 14.74 -18.15 -11.27
CA LEU A 214 13.59 -17.49 -10.66
C LEU A 214 13.88 -17.16 -9.19
N ILE A 215 14.53 -18.04 -8.44
CA ILE A 215 14.97 -17.78 -7.06
C ILE A 215 15.95 -16.60 -7.01
N ASP A 216 16.88 -16.51 -7.96
CA ASP A 216 17.77 -15.36 -8.11
C ASP A 216 17.02 -14.03 -8.32
N GLN A 217 15.87 -14.08 -9.01
CA GLN A 217 15.00 -12.90 -9.22
C GLN A 217 14.27 -12.46 -7.95
N LEU A 218 14.10 -13.34 -6.95
CA LEU A 218 13.50 -12.97 -5.66
C LEU A 218 14.33 -11.91 -4.92
N THR A 219 15.60 -11.72 -5.26
CA THR A 219 16.36 -10.58 -4.74
C THR A 219 15.74 -9.22 -5.11
N ASP A 220 14.91 -9.14 -6.16
CA ASP A 220 14.17 -7.93 -6.55
C ASP A 220 12.70 -7.96 -6.11
N LEU A 221 12.26 -9.00 -5.40
CA LEU A 221 10.93 -9.07 -4.77
C LEU A 221 10.73 -7.83 -3.92
N TRP A 222 9.74 -7.02 -4.28
CA TRP A 222 9.44 -5.76 -3.63
C TRP A 222 8.00 -5.76 -3.16
N ARG A 223 7.83 -5.63 -1.85
CA ARG A 223 6.55 -5.35 -1.23
C ARG A 223 6.79 -4.62 0.10
N PRO A 224 6.21 -3.43 0.31
CA PRO A 224 6.06 -2.88 1.64
C PRO A 224 5.07 -3.78 2.38
N TYR A 225 5.57 -4.56 3.33
CA TYR A 225 4.76 -5.58 3.99
C TYR A 225 4.21 -5.00 5.29
N GLU A 226 2.92 -4.67 5.28
CA GLU A 226 2.30 -3.93 6.38
C GLU A 226 2.00 -4.81 7.60
N ALA A 227 1.88 -6.14 7.43
CA ALA A 227 1.64 -7.04 8.55
C ALA A 227 2.10 -8.50 8.28
N PRO A 228 2.85 -9.14 9.22
CA PRO A 228 3.14 -10.58 9.31
C PRO A 228 2.01 -11.52 8.87
N ALA A 229 0.76 -11.13 9.13
CA ALA A 229 -0.45 -11.92 8.90
C ALA A 229 -0.68 -12.35 7.44
N TYR A 230 -0.16 -11.61 6.46
CA TYR A 230 -0.56 -11.76 5.05
C TYR A 230 0.49 -12.47 4.19
N ARG A 231 0.99 -13.64 4.62
CA ARG A 231 2.10 -14.35 3.95
C ARG A 231 1.86 -14.62 2.46
N GLU A 232 0.64 -15.01 2.12
CA GLU A 232 0.25 -15.29 0.73
C GLU A 232 0.42 -14.07 -0.16
N THR A 233 0.22 -12.88 0.39
CA THR A 233 0.35 -11.65 -0.37
C THR A 233 1.79 -11.43 -0.82
N LEU A 234 2.80 -11.81 -0.01
CA LEU A 234 4.21 -11.76 -0.44
C LEU A 234 4.43 -12.52 -1.75
N ILE A 235 3.73 -13.64 -1.92
CA ILE A 235 3.83 -14.50 -3.11
C ILE A 235 3.02 -13.91 -4.28
N GLU A 236 1.82 -13.40 -4.03
CA GLU A 236 0.88 -12.96 -5.08
C GLU A 236 1.35 -11.73 -5.87
N SER A 237 2.16 -10.84 -5.28
CA SER A 237 2.54 -9.58 -5.94
C SER A 237 3.77 -9.65 -6.85
N ASP A 238 4.43 -10.80 -6.92
CA ASP A 238 5.72 -10.92 -7.61
C ASP A 238 5.74 -12.00 -8.69
N LYS A 239 6.25 -11.63 -9.87
CA LYS A 239 6.26 -12.50 -11.05
C LYS A 239 7.17 -13.71 -10.89
N ALA A 240 8.25 -13.61 -10.12
CA ALA A 240 9.14 -14.75 -9.89
C ALA A 240 8.49 -15.73 -8.90
N CYS A 241 7.88 -15.22 -7.84
CA CYS A 241 7.03 -16.00 -6.94
C CYS A 241 5.90 -16.72 -7.70
N GLU A 242 5.13 -16.00 -8.52
CA GLU A 242 4.04 -16.56 -9.34
C GLU A 242 4.52 -17.70 -10.23
N LYS A 243 5.66 -17.53 -10.92
CA LYS A 243 6.24 -18.57 -11.77
C LYS A 243 6.74 -19.77 -10.97
N LEU A 244 7.36 -19.55 -9.81
CA LEU A 244 7.79 -20.63 -8.92
C LEU A 244 6.58 -21.42 -8.40
N THR A 245 5.49 -20.74 -8.03
CA THR A 245 4.23 -21.37 -7.67
C THR A 245 3.65 -22.17 -8.84
N ALA A 246 3.62 -21.63 -10.06
CA ALA A 246 3.08 -22.32 -11.23
C ALA A 246 3.84 -23.62 -11.58
N LEU A 247 5.12 -23.72 -11.20
CA LEU A 247 5.90 -24.97 -11.34
C LEU A 247 5.47 -26.06 -10.34
N GLY A 248 4.80 -25.70 -9.24
CA GLY A 248 4.32 -26.65 -8.23
C GLY A 248 5.45 -27.45 -7.58
N ILE A 249 5.27 -28.77 -7.51
CA ILE A 249 6.22 -29.69 -6.86
C ILE A 249 7.57 -29.75 -7.60
N ASP A 250 7.61 -29.37 -8.88
CA ASP A 250 8.84 -29.37 -9.67
C ASP A 250 9.85 -28.29 -9.21
N ALA A 251 9.38 -27.21 -8.58
CA ALA A 251 10.26 -26.18 -8.01
C ALA A 251 10.86 -26.57 -6.65
N VAL A 252 10.23 -27.51 -5.92
CA VAL A 252 10.57 -27.84 -4.53
C VAL A 252 12.05 -28.24 -4.33
N PRO A 253 12.68 -29.06 -5.19
CA PRO A 253 14.10 -29.39 -5.02
C PRO A 253 15.00 -28.16 -5.02
N ALA A 254 14.79 -27.22 -5.95
CA ALA A 254 15.58 -25.99 -6.01
C ALA A 254 15.29 -25.08 -4.81
N LEU A 255 14.04 -24.99 -4.37
CA LEU A 255 13.65 -24.25 -3.17
C LEU A 255 14.35 -24.80 -1.92
N ILE A 256 14.42 -26.13 -1.73
CA ILE A 256 15.10 -26.75 -0.59
C ILE A 256 16.58 -26.32 -0.51
N GLU A 257 17.29 -26.28 -1.64
CA GLU A 257 18.70 -25.87 -1.68
C GLU A 257 18.90 -24.39 -1.34
N HIS A 258 17.85 -23.57 -1.41
CA HIS A 258 17.89 -22.12 -1.14
C HIS A 258 17.22 -21.71 0.17
N ILE A 259 16.81 -22.64 1.04
CA ILE A 259 16.24 -22.33 2.37
C ILE A 259 17.18 -21.44 3.19
N ASN A 260 18.50 -21.61 3.01
CA ASN A 260 19.52 -20.86 3.74
C ASN A 260 20.06 -19.63 3.00
N ASP A 261 19.44 -19.22 1.89
CA ASP A 261 19.92 -18.11 1.08
C ASP A 261 19.72 -16.77 1.81
N GLU A 262 20.81 -16.15 2.24
CA GLU A 262 20.79 -14.93 3.04
C GLU A 262 20.73 -13.64 2.21
N ARG A 263 20.70 -13.75 0.87
CA ARG A 263 20.57 -12.58 -0.01
C ARG A 263 19.30 -11.84 0.33
N LEU A 264 19.43 -10.53 0.53
CA LEU A 264 18.31 -9.61 0.75
C LEU A 264 17.40 -9.55 -0.49
N THR A 265 16.09 -9.61 -0.23
CA THR A 265 15.06 -9.12 -1.16
C THR A 265 14.92 -7.60 -1.03
N ARG A 266 13.92 -7.02 -1.69
CA ARG A 266 13.50 -5.62 -1.46
C ARG A 266 12.26 -5.53 -0.56
N ALA A 267 11.72 -6.67 -0.13
CA ALA A 267 10.63 -6.73 0.81
C ALA A 267 11.12 -6.54 2.24
N TYR A 268 10.28 -5.92 3.05
CA TYR A 268 10.52 -5.69 4.46
C TYR A 268 9.19 -5.64 5.17
N TYR A 269 9.18 -5.93 6.47
CA TYR A 269 8.01 -5.70 7.32
C TYR A 269 8.38 -4.88 8.54
N THR A 270 7.38 -4.16 9.06
CA THR A 270 7.47 -3.47 10.33
C THR A 270 6.78 -4.31 11.39
N SER A 271 7.52 -4.65 12.45
CA SER A 271 6.94 -5.33 13.60
C SER A 271 6.34 -4.30 14.54
N THR A 272 5.13 -4.57 15.03
CA THR A 272 4.45 -3.71 16.01
C THR A 272 5.23 -3.60 17.31
N ASP A 273 5.96 -4.66 17.66
CA ASP A 273 6.64 -4.79 18.94
C ASP A 273 8.05 -4.17 18.91
N ASP A 274 8.72 -4.19 17.74
CA ASP A 274 10.14 -3.84 17.65
C ASP A 274 10.45 -2.48 17.00
N LEU A 275 9.45 -1.70 16.56
CA LEU A 275 9.60 -0.39 15.87
C LEU A 275 10.62 -0.40 14.70
N GLY A 276 11.08 -1.59 14.29
CA GLY A 276 12.17 -1.83 13.38
C GLY A 276 11.69 -2.31 12.02
N ILE A 277 12.54 -2.09 11.02
CA ILE A 277 12.35 -2.63 9.67
C ILE A 277 13.10 -3.96 9.60
N HIS A 278 12.36 -5.05 9.45
CA HIS A 278 12.92 -6.38 9.28
C HIS A 278 13.07 -6.69 7.79
N LEU A 279 14.31 -6.93 7.37
CA LEU A 279 14.61 -7.23 5.97
C LEU A 279 14.40 -8.70 5.65
N VAL A 280 13.57 -8.96 4.65
CA VAL A 280 13.29 -10.31 4.16
C VAL A 280 14.41 -10.78 3.25
N ASP A 281 14.98 -11.96 3.51
CA ASP A 281 15.88 -12.64 2.56
C ASP A 281 15.17 -13.65 1.66
N VAL A 282 15.91 -14.09 0.65
CA VAL A 282 15.49 -15.13 -0.28
C VAL A 282 15.13 -16.42 0.46
N GLY A 283 15.92 -16.84 1.46
CA GLY A 283 15.67 -18.07 2.22
C GLY A 283 14.36 -18.05 3.00
N GLN A 284 14.00 -16.92 3.60
CA GLN A 284 12.69 -16.70 4.22
C GLN A 284 11.56 -16.74 3.19
N THR A 285 11.73 -16.07 2.05
CA THR A 285 10.73 -16.09 0.96
C THR A 285 10.49 -17.51 0.43
N VAL A 286 11.58 -18.24 0.18
CA VAL A 286 11.59 -19.65 -0.24
C VAL A 286 10.92 -20.54 0.80
N SER A 287 11.19 -20.28 2.08
CA SER A 287 10.56 -20.99 3.19
C SER A 287 9.04 -20.79 3.20
N VAL A 288 8.56 -19.56 3.00
CA VAL A 288 7.12 -19.26 2.88
C VAL A 288 6.49 -19.94 1.65
N LEU A 289 7.18 -19.96 0.51
CA LEU A 289 6.75 -20.70 -0.68
C LEU A 289 6.62 -22.20 -0.41
N LEU A 290 7.60 -22.81 0.28
CA LEU A 290 7.55 -24.22 0.65
C LEU A 290 6.39 -24.52 1.61
N ASP A 291 6.21 -23.70 2.64
CA ASP A 291 5.14 -23.86 3.63
C ASP A 291 3.77 -23.78 2.96
N THR A 292 3.53 -22.77 2.13
CA THR A 292 2.27 -22.59 1.38
C THR A 292 2.03 -23.71 0.36
N LEU A 293 3.04 -24.17 -0.38
CA LEU A 293 2.92 -25.33 -1.28
C LEU A 293 2.61 -26.63 -0.52
N SER A 294 3.04 -26.74 0.75
CA SER A 294 2.80 -27.89 1.61
C SER A 294 1.47 -27.87 2.36
N ASP A 295 0.58 -26.94 2.02
CA ASP A 295 -0.62 -26.66 2.82
C ASP A 295 -0.32 -26.43 4.31
N PHE A 296 0.75 -25.65 4.55
CA PHE A 296 1.24 -25.27 5.88
C PHE A 296 1.64 -26.46 6.78
N GLN A 297 1.88 -27.64 6.19
CA GLN A 297 2.31 -28.84 6.93
C GLN A 297 3.73 -28.72 7.48
N ILE A 298 4.60 -27.92 6.84
CA ILE A 298 5.97 -27.68 7.34
C ILE A 298 5.93 -26.91 8.66
N GLY A 299 5.03 -25.93 8.76
CA GLY A 299 4.70 -25.24 10.00
C GLY A 299 5.69 -24.16 10.36
N ILE A 300 5.95 -23.25 9.42
CA ILE A 300 6.81 -22.10 9.64
C ILE A 300 6.00 -21.05 10.40
N SER A 301 6.56 -20.45 11.46
CA SER A 301 5.86 -19.34 12.12
C SER A 301 5.99 -18.07 11.28
N SER A 302 5.04 -17.14 11.45
CA SER A 302 5.08 -15.85 10.74
C SER A 302 6.01 -14.87 11.45
N ARG A 303 6.54 -15.31 12.59
CA ARG A 303 7.44 -14.53 13.41
C ARG A 303 8.80 -14.50 12.76
N GLU A 304 9.54 -13.50 13.18
CA GLU A 304 10.68 -12.98 12.46
C GLU A 304 11.81 -14.00 12.35
N GLY A 305 12.27 -14.26 11.13
CA GLY A 305 13.49 -15.06 10.93
C GLY A 305 13.28 -16.54 10.65
N ASP A 306 12.07 -17.07 10.82
CA ASP A 306 11.86 -18.52 10.69
C ASP A 306 12.09 -19.03 9.26
N ARG A 307 12.74 -20.19 9.18
CA ARG A 307 13.07 -20.89 7.94
C ARG A 307 12.54 -22.31 7.97
N ALA A 308 12.25 -22.85 6.78
CA ALA A 308 11.78 -24.21 6.64
C ALA A 308 12.85 -25.20 7.12
N ASP A 309 12.45 -26.27 7.83
CA ASP A 309 13.37 -27.37 8.09
C ASP A 309 13.46 -28.26 6.83
N ALA A 310 14.62 -28.25 6.17
CA ALA A 310 14.88 -29.03 4.97
C ALA A 310 14.55 -30.53 5.12
N LYS A 311 14.70 -31.12 6.31
CA LYS A 311 14.33 -32.52 6.57
C LYS A 311 12.82 -32.71 6.56
N LYS A 312 12.06 -31.79 7.17
CA LYS A 312 10.58 -31.81 7.12
C LYS A 312 10.09 -31.65 5.69
N VAL A 313 10.66 -30.72 4.93
CA VAL A 313 10.28 -30.50 3.52
C VAL A 313 10.57 -31.74 2.68
N LYS A 314 11.75 -32.37 2.81
CA LYS A 314 12.08 -33.61 2.09
C LYS A 314 11.15 -34.76 2.45
N LYS A 315 10.74 -34.87 3.71
CA LYS A 315 9.76 -35.87 4.15
C LYS A 315 8.41 -35.64 3.48
N TRP A 316 7.86 -34.44 3.57
CA TRP A 316 6.61 -34.05 2.91
C TRP A 316 6.68 -34.29 1.39
N LEU A 317 7.76 -33.88 0.72
CA LEU A 317 7.93 -34.10 -0.72
C LEU A 317 7.86 -35.59 -1.11
N ASN A 318 8.43 -36.48 -0.30
CA ASN A 318 8.34 -37.91 -0.55
C ASN A 318 6.91 -38.43 -0.39
N GLU A 319 6.14 -37.92 0.58
CA GLU A 319 4.73 -38.24 0.76
C GLU A 319 3.91 -37.80 -0.46
N VAL A 320 4.11 -36.57 -0.94
CA VAL A 320 3.46 -36.06 -2.17
C VAL A 320 3.81 -36.94 -3.37
N ARG A 321 5.07 -37.36 -3.52
CA ARG A 321 5.50 -38.24 -4.62
C ARG A 321 4.85 -39.62 -4.57
N MET A 322 4.62 -40.16 -3.37
CA MET A 322 3.93 -41.45 -3.22
C MET A 322 2.44 -41.35 -3.58
N THR A 323 1.79 -40.24 -3.22
CA THR A 323 0.37 -39.99 -3.56
C THR A 323 0.16 -39.60 -5.02
N GLY A 324 1.15 -38.94 -5.62
CA GLY A 324 1.07 -38.27 -6.92
C GLY A 324 0.66 -36.81 -6.78
N GLU A 325 1.37 -35.91 -7.48
CA GLU A 325 1.19 -34.45 -7.37
C GLU A 325 -0.25 -34.00 -7.64
N GLU A 326 -0.85 -34.40 -8.77
CA GLU A 326 -2.23 -33.99 -9.14
C GLU A 326 -3.25 -34.39 -8.06
N LYS A 327 -3.15 -35.62 -7.56
CA LYS A 327 -4.06 -36.14 -6.54
C LYS A 327 -3.87 -35.38 -5.24
N TRP A 328 -2.62 -35.22 -4.80
CA TRP A 328 -2.30 -34.50 -3.56
C TRP A 328 -2.80 -33.05 -3.62
N LEU A 329 -2.52 -32.33 -4.71
CA LEU A 329 -2.97 -30.94 -4.88
C LEU A 329 -4.49 -30.83 -4.88
N THR A 330 -5.20 -31.72 -5.58
CA THR A 330 -6.67 -31.69 -5.63
C THR A 330 -7.30 -31.92 -4.25
N GLU A 331 -6.74 -32.83 -3.45
CA GLU A 331 -7.18 -33.09 -2.06
C GLU A 331 -6.93 -31.91 -1.12
N HIS A 332 -5.86 -31.13 -1.35
CA HIS A 332 -5.47 -29.99 -0.50
C HIS A 332 -5.88 -28.62 -1.06
N ALA A 333 -6.52 -28.57 -2.23
CA ALA A 333 -7.08 -27.33 -2.77
C ALA A 333 -8.34 -26.91 -2.05
N LEU A 334 -9.12 -27.89 -1.57
CA LEU A 334 -10.37 -27.66 -0.86
C LEU A 334 -10.12 -27.07 0.54
N PRO A 335 -11.10 -26.33 1.09
CA PRO A 335 -10.97 -25.74 2.42
C PRO A 335 -10.74 -26.79 3.50
N SER A 336 -9.76 -26.55 4.37
CA SER A 336 -9.31 -27.49 5.41
C SER A 336 -9.01 -26.78 6.72
N GLU A 337 -9.11 -27.52 7.84
CA GLU A 337 -8.78 -27.00 9.17
C GLU A 337 -7.27 -26.72 9.34
N SER A 338 -6.39 -27.26 8.49
CA SER A 338 -4.95 -26.94 8.52
C SER A 338 -4.71 -25.43 8.37
N TYR A 339 -5.60 -24.73 7.66
CA TYR A 339 -5.57 -23.29 7.46
C TYR A 339 -5.91 -22.49 8.74
N THR A 340 -6.55 -23.10 9.75
CA THR A 340 -6.92 -22.41 11.00
C THR A 340 -5.79 -22.33 12.02
N ARG A 341 -4.50 -22.45 11.63
CA ARG A 341 -3.32 -22.19 12.50
C ARG A 341 -3.23 -20.70 12.91
N ARG A 342 -4.23 -20.23 13.66
CA ARG A 342 -4.51 -18.85 14.06
C ARG A 342 -4.20 -18.54 15.52
N ASP A 343 -3.74 -19.51 16.30
CA ASP A 343 -3.37 -19.28 17.70
C ASP A 343 -2.24 -18.23 17.82
N GLU A 344 -1.45 -18.00 16.76
CA GLU A 344 -0.36 -17.01 16.77
C GLU A 344 -0.80 -15.57 16.46
N LEU A 345 -1.96 -15.35 15.85
CA LEU A 345 -2.42 -14.03 15.36
C LEU A 345 -3.39 -13.32 16.34
N GLY A 346 -3.75 -13.96 17.45
CA GLY A 346 -4.46 -13.33 18.57
C GLY A 346 -5.87 -12.82 18.25
N SER A 347 -6.40 -12.00 19.16
CA SER A 347 -7.77 -11.44 19.16
C SER A 347 -8.06 -10.38 18.08
N PHE A 348 -7.13 -10.13 17.16
CA PHE A 348 -7.25 -9.09 16.14
C PHE A 348 -7.90 -9.58 14.84
N ILE A 349 -8.25 -10.86 14.78
CA ILE A 349 -8.82 -11.51 13.61
C ILE A 349 -10.33 -11.21 13.57
N SER A 350 -10.79 -10.64 12.46
CA SER A 350 -12.22 -10.38 12.25
C SER A 350 -13.03 -11.68 12.20
N ASP A 351 -14.34 -11.65 12.50
CA ASP A 351 -15.19 -12.85 12.42
C ASP A 351 -15.19 -13.48 11.02
N ASP A 352 -15.04 -12.66 9.98
CA ASP A 352 -14.92 -13.08 8.58
C ASP A 352 -13.66 -13.91 8.32
N GLU A 353 -12.61 -13.66 9.10
CA GLU A 353 -11.41 -14.45 9.02
C GLU A 353 -11.54 -15.79 9.74
N LYS A 354 -12.58 -16.07 10.55
CA LYS A 354 -12.77 -17.39 11.19
C LYS A 354 -13.07 -18.52 10.20
N LEU A 355 -13.55 -18.19 9.01
CA LEU A 355 -13.96 -19.15 7.99
C LEU A 355 -12.81 -20.04 7.49
N LEU A 356 -13.16 -21.26 7.07
CA LEU A 356 -12.25 -22.15 6.33
C LEU A 356 -11.88 -21.46 5.01
N LYS A 357 -10.58 -21.42 4.71
CA LYS A 357 -10.06 -20.81 3.47
C LYS A 357 -9.36 -21.90 2.66
N ALA A 358 -9.54 -21.83 1.34
CA ALA A 358 -8.77 -22.62 0.41
C ALA A 358 -7.34 -22.03 0.31
N ASN A 359 -6.35 -22.92 0.21
CA ASN A 359 -4.97 -22.52 -0.02
C ASN A 359 -4.82 -22.00 -1.45
N ARG A 360 -4.72 -20.67 -1.61
CA ARG A 360 -4.70 -20.01 -2.92
C ARG A 360 -3.51 -20.43 -3.77
N ILE A 361 -2.37 -20.71 -3.15
CA ILE A 361 -1.15 -21.15 -3.83
C ILE A 361 -1.37 -22.51 -4.47
N ILE A 362 -2.02 -23.44 -3.77
CA ILE A 362 -2.37 -24.76 -4.33
C ILE A 362 -3.37 -24.63 -5.49
N VAL A 363 -4.42 -23.82 -5.33
CA VAL A 363 -5.40 -23.57 -6.41
C VAL A 363 -4.71 -22.98 -7.65
N ARG A 364 -3.71 -22.13 -7.48
CA ARG A 364 -2.89 -21.60 -8.58
C ARG A 364 -2.04 -22.66 -9.29
N VAL A 365 -1.40 -23.57 -8.53
CA VAL A 365 -0.68 -24.70 -9.13
C VAL A 365 -1.62 -25.53 -10.00
N ILE A 366 -2.84 -25.78 -9.52
CA ILE A 366 -3.88 -26.49 -10.27
C ILE A 366 -4.28 -25.70 -11.51
N GLY A 367 -4.52 -24.39 -11.40
CA GLY A 367 -4.84 -23.54 -12.55
C GLY A 367 -3.78 -23.59 -13.65
N ALA A 368 -2.50 -23.65 -13.27
CA ALA A 368 -1.37 -23.69 -14.20
C ALA A 368 -1.11 -25.08 -14.81
N LYS A 369 -1.17 -26.17 -14.01
CA LYS A 369 -0.75 -27.53 -14.42
C LYS A 369 -1.91 -28.49 -14.70
N TYR A 370 -3.05 -28.29 -14.05
CA TYR A 370 -4.17 -29.24 -13.99
C TYR A 370 -5.53 -28.51 -14.14
N SER A 371 -5.60 -27.51 -15.01
CA SER A 371 -6.74 -26.60 -15.15
C SER A 371 -8.09 -27.30 -15.36
N TRP A 372 -8.10 -28.50 -15.95
CA TRP A 372 -9.29 -29.34 -16.13
C TRP A 372 -9.92 -29.80 -14.81
N ARG A 373 -9.21 -29.68 -13.68
CA ARG A 373 -9.71 -29.95 -12.32
C ARG A 373 -10.45 -28.77 -11.70
N LEU A 374 -10.18 -27.54 -12.14
CA LEU A 374 -10.85 -26.34 -11.61
C LEU A 374 -12.39 -26.42 -11.64
N PRO A 375 -13.05 -26.95 -12.71
CA PRO A 375 -14.50 -27.06 -12.73
C PRO A 375 -15.08 -27.96 -11.63
N GLU A 376 -14.39 -29.06 -11.29
CA GLU A 376 -14.81 -29.98 -10.24
C GLU A 376 -14.64 -29.31 -8.87
N LEU A 377 -13.44 -28.78 -8.60
CA LEU A 377 -13.11 -28.10 -7.34
C LEU A 377 -14.03 -26.91 -7.06
N TYR A 378 -14.26 -26.07 -8.06
CA TYR A 378 -15.13 -24.90 -7.92
C TYR A 378 -16.54 -25.30 -7.52
N ARG A 379 -17.11 -26.32 -8.16
CA ARG A 379 -18.44 -26.85 -7.82
C ARG A 379 -18.47 -27.44 -6.42
N THR A 380 -17.44 -28.19 -6.04
CA THR A 380 -17.32 -28.74 -4.69
C THR A 380 -17.31 -27.62 -3.64
N VAL A 381 -16.60 -26.52 -3.88
CA VAL A 381 -16.65 -25.36 -2.96
C VAL A 381 -18.04 -24.78 -2.87
N LEU A 382 -18.71 -24.53 -4.01
CA LEU A 382 -20.08 -24.01 -4.00
C LEU A 382 -21.03 -24.94 -3.23
N THR A 383 -20.95 -26.26 -3.43
CA THR A 383 -21.93 -27.20 -2.85
C THR A 383 -21.61 -27.69 -1.44
N THR A 384 -20.33 -27.87 -1.13
CA THR A 384 -19.86 -28.55 0.09
C THR A 384 -19.27 -27.58 1.10
N TYR A 385 -18.78 -26.42 0.64
CA TYR A 385 -18.17 -25.39 1.48
C TYR A 385 -18.77 -24.00 1.19
N PRO A 386 -20.11 -23.85 1.29
CA PRO A 386 -20.82 -22.64 0.86
C PRO A 386 -20.41 -21.38 1.65
N GLU A 387 -19.79 -21.53 2.83
CA GLU A 387 -19.28 -20.44 3.64
C GLU A 387 -17.88 -19.97 3.24
N THR A 388 -17.14 -20.77 2.47
CA THR A 388 -15.76 -20.46 2.04
C THR A 388 -15.76 -19.39 0.95
N ASP A 389 -14.75 -18.52 0.99
CA ASP A 389 -14.46 -17.60 -0.10
C ASP A 389 -14.07 -18.34 -1.40
N SER A 390 -14.85 -18.15 -2.48
CA SER A 390 -14.57 -18.75 -3.81
C SER A 390 -13.72 -17.86 -4.75
N LYS A 391 -13.21 -16.72 -4.29
CA LYS A 391 -12.48 -15.75 -5.12
C LYS A 391 -11.28 -16.38 -5.83
N CYS A 392 -10.44 -17.13 -5.11
CA CYS A 392 -9.24 -17.73 -5.70
C CYS A 392 -9.57 -18.71 -6.83
N TYR A 393 -10.66 -19.47 -6.72
CA TYR A 393 -11.12 -20.35 -7.81
C TYR A 393 -11.59 -19.56 -9.02
N VAL A 394 -12.33 -18.46 -8.81
CA VAL A 394 -12.75 -17.59 -9.91
C VAL A 394 -11.52 -16.99 -10.61
N ASP A 395 -10.56 -16.46 -9.85
CA ASP A 395 -9.34 -15.87 -10.40
C ASP A 395 -8.57 -16.90 -11.25
N GLU A 396 -8.40 -18.13 -10.76
CA GLU A 396 -7.69 -19.18 -11.49
C GLU A 396 -8.51 -19.75 -12.67
N ILE A 397 -9.86 -19.77 -12.59
CA ILE A 397 -10.72 -20.05 -13.76
C ILE A 397 -10.47 -19.00 -14.85
N LEU A 398 -10.41 -17.72 -14.51
CA LEU A 398 -10.15 -16.64 -15.47
C LEU A 398 -8.75 -16.77 -16.09
N ALA A 399 -7.73 -17.12 -15.31
CA ALA A 399 -6.34 -17.24 -15.76
C ALA A 399 -6.03 -18.55 -16.53
N SER A 400 -6.78 -19.63 -16.30
CA SER A 400 -6.53 -20.96 -16.88
C SER A 400 -6.65 -21.03 -18.41
N ASP A 401 -6.26 -22.16 -19.00
CA ASP A 401 -6.43 -22.47 -20.43
C ASP A 401 -7.83 -23.04 -20.79
N LEU A 402 -8.78 -23.07 -19.84
CA LEU A 402 -10.15 -23.52 -20.10
C LEU A 402 -10.79 -22.72 -21.25
N SER A 403 -11.61 -23.38 -22.06
CA SER A 403 -12.32 -22.66 -23.14
C SER A 403 -13.20 -21.53 -22.59
N ARG A 404 -13.33 -20.41 -23.33
CA ARG A 404 -14.19 -19.27 -22.95
C ARG A 404 -15.60 -19.73 -22.56
N LYS A 405 -16.20 -20.64 -23.35
CA LYS A 405 -17.54 -21.20 -23.07
C LYS A 405 -17.59 -21.90 -21.71
N ARG A 406 -16.54 -22.66 -21.36
CA ARG A 406 -16.48 -23.38 -20.08
C ARG A 406 -16.30 -22.43 -18.91
N LYS A 407 -15.45 -21.41 -19.04
CA LYS A 407 -15.28 -20.38 -18.01
C LYS A 407 -16.60 -19.65 -17.73
N LEU A 408 -17.29 -19.18 -18.78
CA LEU A 408 -18.60 -18.52 -18.64
C LEU A 408 -19.63 -19.42 -17.96
N GLN A 409 -19.69 -20.71 -18.33
CA GLN A 409 -20.59 -21.66 -17.68
C GLN A 409 -20.31 -21.78 -16.17
N LEU A 410 -19.05 -21.83 -15.74
CA LEU A 410 -18.71 -21.92 -14.32
C LEU A 410 -19.09 -20.63 -13.59
N LEU A 411 -18.78 -19.47 -14.17
CA LEU A 411 -19.16 -18.19 -13.58
C LEU A 411 -20.68 -18.04 -13.46
N GLU A 412 -21.44 -18.52 -14.44
CA GLU A 412 -22.90 -18.59 -14.42
C GLU A 412 -23.43 -19.48 -13.27
N GLU A 413 -22.79 -20.63 -13.02
CA GLU A 413 -23.11 -21.51 -11.89
C GLU A 413 -22.91 -20.78 -10.55
N GLY A 414 -21.79 -20.06 -10.39
CA GLY A 414 -21.52 -19.24 -9.20
C GLY A 414 -22.47 -18.04 -9.03
N CYS A 415 -22.86 -17.38 -10.12
CA CYS A 415 -23.81 -16.26 -10.10
C CYS A 415 -25.20 -16.70 -9.63
N SER A 416 -25.54 -17.97 -9.84
CA SER A 416 -26.83 -18.55 -9.46
C SER A 416 -26.84 -19.10 -8.03
N HIS A 417 -25.73 -18.99 -7.29
CA HIS A 417 -25.59 -19.54 -5.96
C HIS A 417 -26.41 -18.77 -4.90
N GLU A 418 -26.85 -19.45 -3.85
CA GLU A 418 -27.63 -18.81 -2.76
C GLU A 418 -26.79 -17.87 -1.90
N PHE A 419 -25.53 -18.23 -1.65
CA PHE A 419 -24.60 -17.42 -0.87
C PHE A 419 -24.05 -16.22 -1.65
N PHE A 420 -24.24 -15.02 -1.09
CA PHE A 420 -23.90 -13.77 -1.77
C PHE A 420 -22.41 -13.65 -2.12
N LYS A 421 -21.48 -14.14 -1.28
CA LYS A 421 -20.03 -14.07 -1.57
C LYS A 421 -19.69 -14.78 -2.88
N HIS A 422 -20.25 -15.97 -3.10
CA HIS A 422 -20.04 -16.74 -4.33
C HIS A 422 -20.59 -16.00 -5.56
N ARG A 423 -21.81 -15.43 -5.45
CA ARG A 423 -22.40 -14.61 -6.51
C ARG A 423 -21.50 -13.42 -6.84
N LEU A 424 -21.06 -12.68 -5.83
CA LEU A 424 -20.22 -11.49 -5.97
C LEU A 424 -18.94 -11.80 -6.76
N TYR A 425 -18.20 -12.84 -6.37
CA TYR A 425 -16.96 -13.20 -7.07
C TYR A 425 -17.21 -13.70 -8.49
N ALA A 426 -18.25 -14.51 -8.69
CA ALA A 426 -18.58 -14.99 -10.03
C ALA A 426 -19.01 -13.85 -10.97
N LEU A 427 -19.78 -12.87 -10.46
CA LEU A 427 -20.15 -11.65 -11.18
C LEU A 427 -18.93 -10.81 -11.52
N ASN A 428 -17.95 -10.70 -10.61
CA ASN A 428 -16.68 -10.03 -10.92
C ASN A 428 -15.98 -10.70 -12.11
N GLY A 429 -15.94 -12.05 -12.13
CA GLY A 429 -15.41 -12.79 -13.26
C GLY A 429 -16.19 -12.55 -14.56
N LEU A 430 -17.53 -12.50 -14.48
CA LEU A 430 -18.36 -12.15 -15.64
C LEU A 430 -18.10 -10.73 -16.13
N ALA A 431 -17.94 -9.75 -15.25
CA ALA A 431 -17.67 -8.37 -15.64
C ALA A 431 -16.38 -8.25 -16.46
N GLN A 432 -15.38 -9.09 -16.18
CA GLN A 432 -14.12 -9.14 -16.93
C GLN A 432 -14.23 -9.90 -18.26
N MET A 433 -15.06 -10.95 -18.35
CA MET A 433 -15.14 -11.84 -19.52
C MET A 433 -16.29 -11.53 -20.51
N ASP A 434 -17.42 -11.05 -19.98
CA ASP A 434 -18.65 -10.77 -20.71
C ASP A 434 -19.48 -9.70 -19.96
N PRO A 435 -19.17 -8.41 -20.16
CA PRO A 435 -19.87 -7.31 -19.50
C PRO A 435 -21.38 -7.29 -19.77
N ALA A 436 -21.84 -7.86 -20.89
CA ALA A 436 -23.26 -7.93 -21.21
C ALA A 436 -23.98 -8.97 -20.34
N ALA A 437 -23.41 -10.17 -20.23
CA ALA A 437 -23.93 -11.21 -19.33
C ALA A 437 -23.88 -10.75 -17.86
N TYR A 438 -22.80 -10.09 -17.45
CA TYR A 438 -22.72 -9.46 -16.13
C TYR A 438 -23.88 -8.50 -15.87
N ARG A 439 -24.15 -7.57 -16.80
CA ARG A 439 -25.28 -6.65 -16.69
C ARG A 439 -26.60 -7.40 -16.58
N GLU A 440 -26.83 -8.45 -17.36
CA GLU A 440 -28.08 -9.23 -17.26
C GLU A 440 -28.25 -9.87 -15.87
N ARG A 441 -27.16 -10.31 -15.23
CA ARG A 441 -27.18 -11.02 -13.94
C ARG A 441 -27.09 -10.15 -12.70
N VAL A 442 -26.47 -8.98 -12.79
CA VAL A 442 -26.38 -8.07 -11.64
C VAL A 442 -27.75 -7.46 -11.32
N ILE A 443 -28.60 -7.25 -12.31
CA ILE A 443 -29.89 -6.56 -12.16
C ILE A 443 -30.86 -7.29 -11.21
N PRO A 444 -31.12 -8.60 -11.39
CA PRO A 444 -31.96 -9.33 -10.46
C PRO A 444 -31.40 -9.34 -9.04
N LEU A 445 -30.08 -9.29 -8.87
CA LEU A 445 -29.42 -9.35 -7.56
C LEU A 445 -29.44 -8.01 -6.84
N LEU A 446 -29.32 -6.90 -7.56
CA LEU A 446 -29.44 -5.57 -6.97
C LEU A 446 -30.86 -5.32 -6.45
N LYS A 447 -31.90 -5.88 -7.09
CA LYS A 447 -33.29 -5.57 -6.72
C LYS A 447 -33.65 -5.92 -5.27
N PRO A 448 -33.43 -7.14 -4.74
CA PRO A 448 -33.65 -7.45 -3.31
C PRO A 448 -32.86 -6.55 -2.36
N LEU A 449 -31.58 -6.32 -2.66
CA LEU A 449 -30.69 -5.49 -1.85
C LEU A 449 -31.20 -4.04 -1.78
N LEU A 450 -31.59 -3.47 -2.93
CA LEU A 450 -32.14 -2.11 -3.03
C LEU A 450 -33.50 -1.97 -2.36
N THR A 451 -34.27 -3.05 -2.24
CA THR A 451 -35.52 -3.08 -1.47
C THR A 451 -35.31 -3.29 0.03
N GLY A 452 -34.06 -3.52 0.47
CA GLY A 452 -33.71 -3.73 1.87
C GLY A 452 -34.11 -5.09 2.43
N THR A 453 -34.41 -6.06 1.56
CA THR A 453 -34.74 -7.45 1.98
C THR A 453 -33.51 -8.29 2.24
N GLU A 454 -32.33 -7.81 1.83
CA GLU A 454 -31.01 -8.37 2.09
C GLU A 454 -30.08 -7.20 2.42
N THR A 455 -29.25 -7.34 3.46
CA THR A 455 -28.31 -6.30 3.91
C THR A 455 -26.89 -6.84 3.81
N ASP A 456 -26.36 -6.86 2.60
CA ASP A 456 -24.94 -7.10 2.36
C ASP A 456 -24.28 -5.78 1.97
N ASP A 457 -23.30 -5.36 2.76
CA ASP A 457 -22.63 -4.10 2.52
C ASP A 457 -21.91 -4.13 1.17
N ARG A 458 -21.42 -5.27 0.70
CA ARG A 458 -20.69 -5.38 -0.56
C ARG A 458 -21.53 -5.16 -1.82
N ILE A 459 -22.82 -4.82 -1.70
CA ILE A 459 -23.65 -4.29 -2.80
C ILE A 459 -22.94 -3.17 -3.58
N PHE A 460 -22.17 -2.32 -2.89
CA PHE A 460 -21.49 -1.20 -3.54
C PHE A 460 -20.48 -1.64 -4.61
N LEU A 461 -19.86 -2.81 -4.46
CA LEU A 461 -18.92 -3.34 -5.47
C LEU A 461 -19.67 -3.63 -6.77
N LEU A 462 -20.89 -4.17 -6.66
CA LEU A 462 -21.74 -4.44 -7.82
C LEU A 462 -22.20 -3.14 -8.50
N ILE A 463 -22.59 -2.13 -7.72
CA ILE A 463 -22.94 -0.81 -8.26
C ILE A 463 -21.72 -0.14 -8.91
N GLY A 464 -20.55 -0.27 -8.29
CA GLY A 464 -19.32 0.34 -8.76
C GLY A 464 -18.82 -0.19 -10.11
N TRP A 465 -19.27 -1.36 -10.55
CA TRP A 465 -18.93 -1.98 -11.84
C TRP A 465 -19.92 -1.63 -12.97
N THR A 466 -21.00 -0.92 -12.68
CA THR A 466 -21.96 -0.47 -13.69
C THR A 466 -21.95 1.05 -13.83
N ASP A 467 -22.05 1.52 -15.08
CA ASP A 467 -22.19 2.94 -15.43
C ASP A 467 -23.65 3.32 -15.69
N ASP A 468 -24.60 2.42 -15.40
CA ASP A 468 -26.02 2.65 -15.68
C ASP A 468 -26.67 3.51 -14.58
N PRO A 469 -27.15 4.73 -14.92
CA PRO A 469 -27.70 5.68 -13.95
C PRO A 469 -28.87 5.13 -13.13
N VAL A 470 -29.64 4.17 -13.67
CA VAL A 470 -30.80 3.59 -13.00
C VAL A 470 -30.40 2.87 -11.70
N TYR A 471 -29.25 2.17 -11.70
CA TYR A 471 -28.77 1.50 -10.49
C TYR A 471 -28.20 2.48 -9.49
N TRP A 472 -27.49 3.50 -9.95
CA TRP A 472 -26.98 4.57 -9.08
C TRP A 472 -28.13 5.35 -8.42
N ASP A 473 -29.22 5.61 -9.14
CA ASP A 473 -30.42 6.26 -8.60
C ASP A 473 -31.13 5.39 -7.55
N ALA A 474 -31.29 4.10 -7.85
CA ALA A 474 -31.89 3.18 -6.91
C ALA A 474 -31.01 3.00 -5.66
N PHE A 475 -29.69 2.93 -5.84
CA PHE A 475 -28.73 2.88 -4.74
C PHE A 475 -28.78 4.15 -3.90
N ALA A 476 -28.87 5.33 -4.51
CA ALA A 476 -29.06 6.59 -3.77
C ALA A 476 -30.37 6.58 -2.97
N ALA A 477 -31.46 6.08 -3.54
CA ALA A 477 -32.73 5.96 -2.83
C ALA A 477 -32.66 4.98 -1.64
N MET A 478 -31.93 3.88 -1.78
CA MET A 478 -31.67 2.92 -0.69
C MET A 478 -30.83 3.56 0.41
N VAL A 479 -29.69 4.16 0.05
CA VAL A 479 -28.76 4.80 0.98
C VAL A 479 -29.48 5.89 1.77
N ARG A 480 -30.32 6.74 1.15
CA ARG A 480 -31.13 7.74 1.86
C ARG A 480 -32.03 7.18 2.97
N LYS A 481 -32.47 5.92 2.85
CA LYS A 481 -33.32 5.26 3.84
C LYS A 481 -32.51 4.52 4.92
N SER A 482 -31.21 4.36 4.73
CA SER A 482 -30.33 3.68 5.69
C SER A 482 -30.03 4.55 6.92
N SER A 483 -29.54 3.92 7.99
CA SER A 483 -29.06 4.63 9.17
C SER A 483 -27.93 5.62 8.81
N PHE A 484 -27.67 6.58 9.70
CA PHE A 484 -26.59 7.55 9.51
C PHE A 484 -25.25 6.85 9.27
N SER A 485 -24.87 5.89 10.13
CA SER A 485 -23.56 5.21 10.04
C SER A 485 -23.38 4.47 8.71
N VAL A 486 -24.44 3.80 8.22
CA VAL A 486 -24.41 3.12 6.91
C VAL A 486 -24.28 4.14 5.77
N ARG A 487 -25.00 5.27 5.85
CA ARG A 487 -24.86 6.35 4.85
C ARG A 487 -23.46 6.95 4.86
N ALA A 488 -22.95 7.33 6.02
CA ALA A 488 -21.61 7.90 6.18
C ALA A 488 -20.54 6.94 5.65
N PHE A 489 -20.65 5.65 5.95
CA PHE A 489 -19.77 4.62 5.40
C PHE A 489 -19.76 4.61 3.86
N TRP A 490 -20.94 4.56 3.23
CA TRP A 490 -21.02 4.55 1.75
C TRP A 490 -20.50 5.82 1.10
N LEU A 491 -20.88 6.97 1.66
CA LEU A 491 -20.48 8.28 1.15
C LEU A 491 -18.97 8.48 1.31
N GLY A 492 -18.39 8.09 2.44
CA GLY A 492 -16.95 8.11 2.68
C GLY A 492 -16.22 7.24 1.67
N LYS A 493 -16.64 5.98 1.51
CA LYS A 493 -16.02 5.04 0.59
C LYS A 493 -16.05 5.49 -0.88
N LEU A 494 -17.19 5.99 -1.35
CA LEU A 494 -17.30 6.49 -2.72
C LEU A 494 -16.56 7.82 -2.94
N ALA A 495 -16.51 8.70 -1.92
CA ALA A 495 -15.67 9.89 -1.98
C ALA A 495 -14.17 9.53 -2.07
N GLU A 496 -13.77 8.42 -1.45
CA GLU A 496 -12.40 7.92 -1.56
C GLU A 496 -12.05 7.42 -2.95
N GLU A 497 -12.98 6.70 -3.61
CA GLU A 497 -12.81 6.20 -4.97
C GLU A 497 -12.71 7.30 -6.04
N ILE A 498 -13.37 8.46 -5.85
CA ILE A 498 -13.33 9.57 -6.84
C ILE A 498 -11.91 10.11 -7.07
N ASN A 499 -11.04 9.97 -6.08
CA ASN A 499 -9.66 10.46 -6.11
C ASN A 499 -8.62 9.35 -6.22
N GLN A 500 -9.02 8.12 -6.57
CA GLN A 500 -8.05 7.09 -6.95
C GLN A 500 -7.45 7.50 -8.29
N ASN A 501 -6.46 8.39 -8.21
CA ASN A 501 -5.44 8.57 -9.21
C ASN A 501 -4.93 7.15 -9.57
N PRO A 502 -4.88 6.76 -10.86
CA PRO A 502 -4.36 5.46 -11.30
C PRO A 502 -3.05 5.02 -10.66
N PHE A 503 -2.29 6.01 -10.19
CA PHE A 503 -0.97 5.81 -9.65
C PHE A 503 -0.94 5.69 -8.12
N ARG A 504 -1.99 6.11 -7.38
CA ARG A 504 -2.14 5.91 -5.92
C ARG A 504 -2.33 4.42 -5.59
N GLY A 505 -1.25 3.64 -5.65
CA GLY A 505 -1.17 2.36 -4.95
C GLY A 505 -1.02 2.67 -3.47
N SER A 506 -2.11 2.93 -2.74
CA SER A 506 -2.04 3.13 -1.30
C SER A 506 -1.67 1.80 -0.64
N ALA A 507 -0.38 1.55 -0.50
CA ALA A 507 0.13 0.44 0.32
C ALA A 507 -0.57 0.47 1.69
N LEU A 508 -0.71 1.66 2.29
CA LEU A 508 -1.27 1.94 3.64
C LEU A 508 -2.76 1.64 3.85
N HIS A 509 -3.51 1.24 2.82
CA HIS A 509 -4.93 0.89 2.95
C HIS A 509 -5.28 -0.51 2.44
N ASP A 510 -4.29 -1.26 1.95
CA ASP A 510 -4.51 -2.61 1.42
C ASP A 510 -4.80 -3.64 2.52
N SER A 511 -4.42 -3.36 3.77
CA SER A 511 -4.59 -4.31 4.89
C SER A 511 -6.05 -4.52 5.34
N TYR A 512 -6.95 -3.56 5.08
CA TYR A 512 -8.40 -3.72 5.36
C TYR A 512 -9.27 -3.82 4.10
N HIS A 513 -8.71 -3.65 2.90
CA HIS A 513 -9.48 -3.52 1.66
C HIS A 513 -9.00 -4.40 0.51
N TRP A 514 -8.66 -5.67 0.79
CA TRP A 514 -8.35 -6.68 -0.23
C TRP A 514 -9.47 -6.90 -1.27
N TYR A 515 -10.69 -6.40 -1.03
CA TYR A 515 -11.79 -6.33 -2.00
C TYR A 515 -11.61 -5.22 -3.06
N THR A 516 -10.74 -4.22 -2.85
CA THR A 516 -10.58 -3.03 -3.71
C THR A 516 -9.34 -3.04 -4.60
N ASN A 517 -8.55 -4.12 -4.60
CA ASN A 517 -7.45 -4.34 -5.57
C ASN A 517 -7.94 -4.51 -7.04
N LEU A 518 -9.23 -4.28 -7.26
CA LEU A 518 -9.78 -4.00 -8.57
C LEU A 518 -9.17 -2.70 -9.10
N SER A 519 -8.79 -2.71 -10.36
CA SER A 519 -8.26 -1.59 -11.16
C SER A 519 -9.20 -0.37 -11.25
N LEU A 520 -9.67 0.16 -10.12
CA LEU A 520 -10.31 1.47 -10.00
C LEU A 520 -9.33 2.61 -10.31
N ALA A 521 -8.02 2.28 -10.34
CA ALA A 521 -6.98 3.07 -10.97
C ALA A 521 -7.39 3.60 -12.36
N ASN A 522 -8.29 2.94 -13.08
CA ASN A 522 -8.78 3.41 -14.38
C ASN A 522 -10.31 3.49 -14.42
N LEU A 523 -10.94 4.16 -13.43
CA LEU A 523 -12.36 4.52 -13.54
C LEU A 523 -12.61 5.20 -14.90
N SER A 524 -13.59 4.68 -15.65
CA SER A 524 -14.02 5.33 -16.88
C SER A 524 -14.56 6.73 -16.55
N LYS A 525 -14.53 7.66 -17.51
CA LYS A 525 -15.14 8.99 -17.32
C LYS A 525 -16.61 8.87 -16.91
N ALA A 526 -17.32 7.87 -17.43
CA ALA A 526 -18.71 7.57 -17.09
C ALA A 526 -18.83 7.04 -15.64
N SER A 527 -17.98 6.10 -15.24
CA SER A 527 -17.97 5.56 -13.86
C SER A 527 -17.68 6.63 -12.82
N ARG A 528 -16.76 7.54 -13.12
CA ARG A 528 -16.44 8.70 -12.27
C ARG A 528 -17.61 9.69 -12.20
N TYR A 529 -18.24 9.96 -13.34
CA TYR A 529 -19.40 10.84 -13.42
C TYR A 529 -20.57 10.32 -12.56
N GLU A 530 -20.90 9.04 -12.66
CA GLU A 530 -22.01 8.46 -11.89
C GLU A 530 -21.74 8.46 -10.38
N ARG A 531 -20.50 8.20 -9.95
CA ARG A 531 -20.10 8.35 -8.53
C ARG A 531 -20.25 9.78 -8.04
N LEU A 532 -19.77 10.75 -8.81
CA LEU A 532 -19.89 12.16 -8.45
C LEU A 532 -21.36 12.61 -8.40
N ARG A 533 -22.17 12.14 -9.35
CA ARG A 533 -23.61 12.41 -9.42
C ARG A 533 -24.33 11.81 -8.21
N PHE A 534 -23.97 10.59 -7.83
CA PHE A 534 -24.48 9.93 -6.63
C PHE A 534 -24.14 10.76 -5.38
N LEU A 535 -22.88 11.15 -5.16
CA LEU A 535 -22.49 11.94 -4.00
C LEU A 535 -23.17 13.31 -3.97
N ALA A 536 -23.30 13.98 -5.12
CA ALA A 536 -24.00 15.24 -5.23
C ALA A 536 -25.43 15.17 -4.68
N ALA A 537 -26.07 14.00 -4.82
CA ALA A 537 -27.44 13.77 -4.38
C ALA A 537 -27.62 13.75 -2.84
N PHE A 538 -26.53 13.85 -2.07
CA PHE A 538 -26.49 13.88 -0.61
C PHE A 538 -25.86 15.16 -0.03
N LEU A 539 -25.46 16.12 -0.88
CA LEU A 539 -24.88 17.39 -0.40
C LEU A 539 -25.89 18.31 0.30
N ASP A 540 -27.18 17.98 0.22
CA ASP A 540 -28.27 18.67 0.92
C ASP A 540 -28.92 17.80 2.00
N ASP A 541 -28.33 16.64 2.34
CA ASP A 541 -28.85 15.74 3.37
C ASP A 541 -28.55 16.30 4.76
N GLU A 542 -29.57 16.91 5.39
CA GLU A 542 -29.49 17.53 6.73
C GLU A 542 -29.66 16.53 7.87
N SER A 543 -29.74 15.24 7.59
CA SER A 543 -29.90 14.26 8.66
C SER A 543 -28.65 14.22 9.55
N VAL A 544 -28.90 14.15 10.85
CA VAL A 544 -27.86 14.08 11.89
C VAL A 544 -27.74 12.66 12.41
N ASP A 545 -26.56 12.32 12.91
CA ASP A 545 -26.43 11.16 13.77
C ASP A 545 -27.15 11.44 15.10
N ALA A 546 -28.09 10.56 15.46
CA ALA A 546 -28.83 10.69 16.71
C ALA A 546 -27.99 10.27 17.92
N GLU A 547 -26.92 9.51 17.70
CA GLU A 547 -26.03 8.97 18.73
C GLU A 547 -24.76 9.81 18.93
N ASP A 548 -24.43 10.70 17.99
CA ASP A 548 -23.26 11.59 18.08
C ASP A 548 -23.61 12.91 18.78
N GLU A 549 -22.93 13.20 19.89
CA GLU A 549 -23.06 14.49 20.60
C GLU A 549 -22.69 15.69 19.71
N SER A 550 -21.86 15.48 18.68
CA SER A 550 -21.45 16.52 17.74
C SER A 550 -22.57 16.98 16.79
N LYS A 551 -23.63 16.17 16.64
CA LYS A 551 -24.74 16.38 15.68
C LYS A 551 -24.24 16.69 14.27
N THR A 552 -23.21 15.98 13.81
CA THR A 552 -22.69 16.17 12.45
C THR A 552 -23.76 15.74 11.43
N GLU A 553 -24.09 16.65 10.51
CA GLU A 553 -25.04 16.36 9.42
C GLU A 553 -24.33 15.58 8.29
N ILE A 554 -25.06 14.72 7.56
CA ILE A 554 -24.49 13.96 6.42
C ILE A 554 -23.84 14.90 5.39
N ARG A 555 -24.48 16.02 5.07
CA ARG A 555 -23.92 17.02 4.16
C ARG A 555 -22.61 17.63 4.65
N ASP A 556 -22.40 17.76 5.96
CA ASP A 556 -21.14 18.25 6.52
C ASP A 556 -20.04 17.22 6.38
N TYR A 557 -20.34 15.98 6.79
CA TYR A 557 -19.43 14.86 6.66
C TYR A 557 -18.97 14.69 5.21
N LEU A 558 -19.93 14.66 4.27
CA LEU A 558 -19.63 14.48 2.86
C LEU A 558 -18.89 15.69 2.27
N SER A 559 -19.29 16.92 2.61
CA SER A 559 -18.61 18.12 2.13
C SER A 559 -17.16 18.15 2.62
N ALA A 560 -16.90 17.78 3.88
CA ALA A 560 -15.54 17.67 4.41
C ALA A 560 -14.73 16.60 3.67
N ARG A 561 -15.31 15.43 3.38
CA ARG A 561 -14.64 14.38 2.60
C ARG A 561 -14.35 14.83 1.16
N LEU A 562 -15.32 15.44 0.48
CA LEU A 562 -15.16 15.91 -0.91
C LEU A 562 -14.24 17.12 -1.04
N TRP A 563 -14.23 18.00 -0.03
CA TRP A 563 -13.37 19.18 0.03
C TRP A 563 -11.90 18.82 -0.21
N TRP A 564 -11.44 17.73 0.39
CA TRP A 564 -10.06 17.26 0.24
C TRP A 564 -9.82 16.44 -1.03
N ARG A 565 -10.86 16.06 -1.77
CA ARG A 565 -10.77 15.09 -2.89
C ARG A 565 -11.09 15.68 -4.25
N LEU A 566 -11.78 16.82 -4.29
CA LEU A 566 -11.97 17.57 -5.51
C LEU A 566 -10.80 18.52 -5.71
N PRO A 567 -10.32 18.73 -6.95
CA PRO A 567 -9.34 19.76 -7.27
C PRO A 567 -10.03 21.13 -7.15
N ILE A 568 -10.24 21.59 -5.92
CA ILE A 568 -10.84 22.88 -5.61
C ILE A 568 -9.75 23.93 -5.72
N LEU A 569 -9.59 24.50 -6.91
CA LEU A 569 -8.83 25.73 -7.06
C LEU A 569 -9.73 26.90 -6.65
N ALA A 570 -9.27 27.71 -5.70
CA ALA A 570 -9.80 29.07 -5.61
C ALA A 570 -9.43 29.82 -6.89
N ASP A 571 -10.26 30.79 -7.30
CA ASP A 571 -10.05 31.63 -8.49
C ASP A 571 -8.69 32.38 -8.49
N ASN A 572 -7.96 32.36 -7.36
CA ASN A 572 -6.65 33.00 -7.16
C ASN A 572 -5.50 32.01 -6.85
N GLY A 573 -5.70 30.70 -6.97
CA GLY A 573 -4.64 29.69 -6.78
C GLY A 573 -4.21 29.40 -5.33
N TYR A 574 -4.95 29.88 -4.33
CA TYR A 574 -4.71 29.54 -2.92
C TYR A 574 -5.75 28.54 -2.41
N PRO A 575 -5.37 27.45 -1.73
CA PRO A 575 -6.33 26.68 -0.95
C PRO A 575 -6.86 27.56 0.18
N VAL A 576 -8.18 27.71 0.29
CA VAL A 576 -8.77 28.32 1.49
C VAL A 576 -8.68 27.28 2.61
N TYR A 577 -7.60 27.28 3.38
CA TYR A 577 -7.52 26.40 4.55
C TYR A 577 -8.51 26.88 5.61
N ILE A 578 -9.61 26.14 5.74
CA ILE A 578 -10.53 26.24 6.87
C ILE A 578 -10.05 25.19 7.86
N SER A 579 -9.53 25.62 9.01
CA SER A 579 -9.01 24.70 10.02
C SER A 579 -10.12 23.74 10.48
N PRO A 580 -9.89 22.43 10.55
CA PRO A 580 -10.84 21.47 11.13
C PRO A 580 -11.21 21.83 12.57
N THR A 581 -10.28 22.46 13.31
CA THR A 581 -10.53 22.95 14.67
C THR A 581 -11.49 24.14 14.74
N GLN A 582 -11.89 24.69 13.58
CA GLN A 582 -12.98 25.66 13.46
C GLN A 582 -14.23 24.95 12.92
N ASP A 583 -14.76 23.93 13.61
CA ASP A 583 -16.07 23.29 13.34
C ASP A 583 -17.29 24.22 13.55
N GLY A 584 -17.04 25.53 13.53
CA GLY A 584 -18.06 26.55 13.53
C GLY A 584 -18.96 26.47 12.29
N PHE A 585 -20.20 26.89 12.47
CA PHE A 585 -21.22 26.96 11.43
C PHE A 585 -20.72 27.59 10.11
N PHE A 586 -19.95 28.68 10.19
CA PHE A 586 -19.46 29.41 9.01
C PHE A 586 -18.44 28.62 8.18
N SER A 587 -17.56 27.89 8.84
CA SER A 587 -16.58 26.99 8.19
C SER A 587 -17.30 25.92 7.38
N ARG A 588 -18.29 25.27 8.00
CA ARG A 588 -19.11 24.25 7.34
C ARG A 588 -19.88 24.82 6.15
N LEU A 589 -20.52 25.98 6.32
CA LEU A 589 -21.26 26.64 5.24
C LEU A 589 -20.35 27.01 4.05
N ALA A 590 -19.16 27.52 4.33
CA ALA A 590 -18.18 27.85 3.29
C ALA A 590 -17.71 26.60 2.52
N ILE A 591 -17.35 25.53 3.23
CA ILE A 591 -16.95 24.26 2.61
C ILE A 591 -18.08 23.73 1.73
N ARG A 592 -19.32 23.66 2.25
CA ARG A 592 -20.50 23.21 1.49
C ARG A 592 -20.67 24.00 0.20
N THR A 593 -20.65 25.32 0.28
CA THR A 593 -20.88 26.22 -0.87
C THR A 593 -19.85 25.96 -1.98
N ILE A 594 -18.59 25.79 -1.60
CA ILE A 594 -17.51 25.56 -2.56
C ILE A 594 -17.62 24.15 -3.16
N VAL A 595 -17.84 23.13 -2.34
CA VAL A 595 -18.01 21.74 -2.82
C VAL A 595 -19.19 21.66 -3.79
N HIS A 596 -20.35 22.23 -3.45
CA HIS A 596 -21.51 22.30 -4.34
C HIS A 596 -21.17 22.91 -5.71
N ARG A 597 -20.48 24.06 -5.71
CA ARG A 597 -20.04 24.73 -6.96
C ARG A 597 -19.16 23.82 -7.80
N VAL A 598 -18.11 23.25 -7.20
CA VAL A 598 -17.11 22.44 -7.92
C VAL A 598 -17.72 21.14 -8.44
N VAL A 599 -18.58 20.49 -7.65
CA VAL A 599 -19.31 19.29 -8.07
C VAL A 599 -20.20 19.61 -9.27
N ALA A 600 -20.95 20.72 -9.23
CA ALA A 600 -21.80 21.14 -10.34
C ALA A 600 -21.01 21.43 -11.62
N GLU A 601 -19.90 22.17 -11.52
CA GLU A 601 -19.00 22.45 -12.64
C GLU A 601 -18.43 21.15 -13.25
N LYS A 602 -18.01 20.22 -12.39
CA LYS A 602 -17.42 18.96 -12.83
C LYS A 602 -18.44 18.05 -13.50
N LEU A 603 -19.65 17.93 -12.96
CA LEU A 603 -20.75 17.21 -13.62
C LEU A 603 -21.12 17.83 -14.97
N ALA A 604 -21.15 19.17 -15.07
CA ALA A 604 -21.40 19.86 -16.33
C ALA A 604 -20.30 19.62 -17.38
N SER A 605 -19.03 19.55 -16.95
CA SER A 605 -17.90 19.23 -17.81
C SER A 605 -17.88 17.77 -18.25
N ASP A 606 -18.25 16.85 -17.36
CA ASP A 606 -18.15 15.41 -17.65
C ASP A 606 -19.32 14.90 -18.50
N ARG A 607 -20.46 15.59 -18.46
CA ARG A 607 -21.62 15.34 -19.34
C ARG A 607 -21.38 15.72 -20.82
N LYS A 608 -20.45 16.63 -21.08
CA LYS A 608 -19.98 16.99 -22.44
C LYS A 608 -18.94 15.99 -22.92
#